data_AF-A0A955JZ69-F1
#
_entry.id   AF-A0A955JZ69-F1
#
_cell.length_a   1.000
_cell.length_b   1.000
_cell.length_c   1.000
_cell.angle_alpha   90.00
_cell.angle_beta   90.00
_cell.angle_gamma   90.00
#
_symmetry.space_group_name_H-M   'P 1'
#
loop_
_entity.id
_entity.type
_entity.pdbx_description
1 polymer ?
#
loop_
_entity_poly.entity_id
_entity_poly.type
_entity_poly.pdbx_seq_one_letter_code
_entity_poly.pdbx_strand_id
1 'polypeptide(L)'
;MENQEIQLSVSEFIDLSNQVLDGAFPNVVLTGEVSSFKINQGKFVFFDLKDDESTVPCFMMLFSLRHPIEDGMTVAIHAKPKLTKWGKFSLTVQRVRPVGEGSIKKSYEILKSKLTKEGLFATEKKRQLPEMPKNIGVISSVQAAGYADFIKIIGDRWGGMLVDVAQVRVQGDVASEQIIGAINHFNQQSVLPEIIVIIRGGGSADDLSVFNDERLTRAVASSRIPILTGIGHETDLSLVDMAADVAASTPSNAAEIIVPDKNDTIDKVAD
;
A
#
# COMPACT_ATOMS: atom_id res chain seq x y z
N MET A 1 54.41 4.32 -2.44
CA MET A 1 53.25 5.19 -2.72
C MET A 1 53.21 6.18 -1.57
N GLU A 2 53.61 7.42 -1.82
CA GLU A 2 53.53 8.48 -0.81
C GLU A 2 52.08 8.62 -0.35
N ASN A 3 51.86 8.61 0.97
CA ASN A 3 50.60 9.05 1.55
C ASN A 3 50.47 10.54 1.23
N GLN A 4 49.79 10.90 0.15
CA GLN A 4 49.37 12.28 -0.06
C GLN A 4 48.38 12.64 1.06
N GLU A 5 48.81 13.52 1.96
CA GLU A 5 47.89 14.14 2.91
C GLU A 5 46.85 14.95 2.14
N ILE A 6 45.59 14.56 2.26
CA ILE A 6 44.48 15.27 1.63
C ILE A 6 44.05 16.39 2.58
N GLN A 7 44.32 17.65 2.21
CA GLN A 7 43.87 18.81 2.97
C GLN A 7 42.45 19.21 2.51
N LEU A 8 41.47 19.11 3.42
CA LEU A 8 40.07 19.47 3.19
C LEU A 8 39.57 20.41 4.28
N SER A 9 38.68 21.34 3.93
CA SER A 9 37.82 22.01 4.91
C SER A 9 36.81 21.04 5.52
N VAL A 10 36.20 21.42 6.65
CA VAL A 10 35.18 20.60 7.32
C VAL A 10 33.98 20.31 6.41
N SER A 11 33.54 21.29 5.61
CA SER A 11 32.44 21.12 4.67
C SER A 11 32.79 20.17 3.53
N GLU A 12 33.99 20.31 2.95
CA GLU A 12 34.46 19.42 1.89
C GLU A 12 34.60 17.97 2.38
N PHE A 13 35.06 17.76 3.62
CA PHE A 13 35.12 16.42 4.20
C PHE A 13 33.73 15.79 4.34
N ILE A 14 32.72 16.54 4.81
CA ILE A 14 31.34 16.05 4.92
C ILE A 14 30.76 15.74 3.54
N ASP A 15 30.95 16.63 2.56
CA ASP A 15 30.41 16.44 1.22
C ASP A 15 31.08 15.26 0.51
N LEU A 16 32.41 15.13 0.61
CA LEU A 16 33.14 13.98 0.06
C LEU A 16 32.74 12.67 0.75
N SER A 17 32.57 12.68 2.09
CA SER A 17 32.08 11.51 2.83
C SER A 17 30.70 11.09 2.34
N ASN A 18 29.80 12.04 2.13
CA ASN A 18 28.47 11.76 1.58
C ASN A 18 28.54 11.24 0.13
N GLN A 19 29.44 11.74 -0.71
CA GLN A 19 29.65 11.20 -2.06
C GLN A 19 30.09 9.73 -2.03
N VAL A 20 30.99 9.37 -1.10
CA VAL A 20 31.41 7.98 -0.90
C VAL A 20 30.25 7.13 -0.41
N LEU A 21 29.47 7.61 0.57
CA LEU A 21 28.29 6.92 1.08
C LEU A 21 27.23 6.71 -0.01
N ASP A 22 26.94 7.73 -0.81
CA ASP A 22 25.96 7.66 -1.90
C ASP A 22 26.39 6.66 -2.99
N GLY A 23 27.70 6.59 -3.27
CA GLY A 23 28.26 5.62 -4.22
C GLY A 23 28.25 4.18 -3.71
N ALA A 24 28.63 3.97 -2.44
CA ALA A 24 28.68 2.64 -1.83
C ALA A 24 27.29 2.10 -1.46
N PHE A 25 26.39 2.98 -1.03
CA PHE A 25 25.08 2.63 -0.46
C PHE A 25 23.96 3.49 -1.07
N PRO A 26 23.69 3.35 -2.38
CA PRO A 26 22.72 4.21 -3.07
C PRO A 26 21.28 4.06 -2.53
N ASN A 27 20.93 2.85 -2.07
CA ASN A 27 19.72 2.54 -1.33
C ASN A 27 19.96 1.26 -0.53
N VAL A 28 19.70 1.27 0.77
CA VAL A 28 19.86 0.10 1.63
C VAL A 28 18.52 -0.32 2.23
N VAL A 29 18.35 -1.63 2.38
CA VAL A 29 17.22 -2.21 3.11
C VAL A 29 17.74 -2.76 4.43
N LEU A 30 17.17 -2.29 5.53
CA LEU A 30 17.56 -2.70 6.88
C LEU A 30 16.33 -3.15 7.62
N THR A 31 16.49 -4.19 8.44
CA THR A 31 15.45 -4.68 9.34
C THR A 31 15.95 -4.56 10.77
N GLY A 32 15.10 -4.07 11.67
CA GLY A 32 15.43 -3.95 13.09
C GLY A 32 14.24 -3.49 13.91
N GLU A 33 14.44 -3.37 15.21
CA GLU A 33 13.44 -2.87 16.16
C GLU A 33 13.48 -1.34 16.24
N VAL A 34 12.31 -0.73 16.24
CA VAL A 34 12.13 0.71 16.48
C VAL A 34 12.32 1.02 17.96
N SER A 35 13.11 2.04 18.25
CA SER A 35 13.24 2.63 19.59
C SER A 35 13.34 4.15 19.51
N SER A 36 13.12 4.85 20.63
CA SER A 36 13.23 6.31 20.72
C SER A 36 12.31 7.06 19.71
N PHE A 37 11.18 6.47 19.33
CA PHE A 37 10.27 7.04 18.34
C PHE A 37 9.73 8.39 18.81
N LYS A 38 9.86 9.41 17.96
CA LYS A 38 9.39 10.76 18.24
C LYS A 38 8.97 11.49 16.98
N ILE A 39 7.91 12.27 17.11
CA ILE A 39 7.46 13.23 16.10
C ILE A 39 7.81 14.63 16.59
N ASN A 40 8.59 15.37 15.81
CA ASN A 40 8.98 16.74 16.11
C ASN A 40 8.29 17.73 15.15
N GLN A 41 7.82 18.86 15.69
CA GLN A 41 7.16 19.95 14.96
C GLN A 41 5.98 19.51 14.07
N GLY A 42 5.40 18.33 14.32
CA GLY A 42 4.37 17.73 13.46
C GLY A 42 4.82 17.48 12.02
N LYS A 43 6.12 17.43 11.75
CA LYS A 43 6.67 17.34 10.38
C LYS A 43 7.76 16.29 10.24
N PHE A 44 8.51 16.05 11.30
CA PHE A 44 9.71 15.22 11.27
C PHE A 44 9.53 14.02 12.19
N VAL A 45 9.84 12.84 11.68
CA VAL A 45 9.86 11.59 12.44
C VAL A 45 11.31 11.21 12.65
N PHE A 46 11.66 10.93 13.90
CA PHE A 46 12.94 10.37 14.28
C PHE A 46 12.70 9.11 15.08
N PHE A 47 13.53 8.11 14.87
CA PHE A 47 13.58 6.89 15.66
C PHE A 47 14.96 6.28 15.50
N ASP A 48 15.34 5.40 16.40
CA ASP A 48 16.53 4.59 16.26
C ASP A 48 16.12 3.19 15.80
N LEU A 49 16.83 2.65 14.81
CA LEU A 49 16.70 1.26 14.39
C LEU A 49 17.81 0.46 15.07
N LYS A 50 17.45 -0.56 15.83
CA LYS A 50 18.41 -1.38 16.57
C LYS A 50 18.28 -2.87 16.27
N ASP A 51 19.38 -3.58 16.45
CA ASP A 51 19.45 -5.03 16.60
C ASP A 51 20.15 -5.35 17.94
N ASP A 52 20.63 -6.57 18.11
CA ASP A 52 21.28 -7.02 19.35
C ASP A 52 22.63 -6.35 19.62
N GLU A 53 23.33 -5.86 18.58
CA GLU A 53 24.70 -5.35 18.68
C GLU A 53 24.82 -3.86 18.35
N SER A 54 23.91 -3.33 17.55
CA SER A 54 24.04 -2.07 16.85
C SER A 54 22.77 -1.24 16.91
N THR A 55 22.94 0.09 16.80
CA THR A 55 21.83 1.04 16.75
C THR A 55 22.18 2.17 15.79
N VAL A 56 21.24 2.56 14.94
CA VAL A 56 21.42 3.63 13.96
C VAL A 56 20.26 4.63 13.99
N PRO A 57 20.53 5.95 14.12
CA PRO A 57 19.50 6.96 14.08
C PRO A 57 18.87 7.07 12.69
N CYS A 58 17.55 7.15 12.65
CA CYS A 58 16.74 7.28 11.46
C CYS A 58 15.94 8.60 11.46
N PHE A 59 15.78 9.15 10.27
CA PHE A 59 15.00 10.37 10.02
C PHE A 59 14.11 10.19 8.80
N MET A 60 12.84 10.59 8.90
CA MET A 60 11.95 10.75 7.76
C MET A 60 10.97 11.91 7.93
N MET A 61 10.38 12.32 6.82
CA MET A 61 9.25 13.25 6.84
C MET A 61 7.98 12.53 7.30
N LEU A 62 7.18 13.17 8.14
CA LEU A 62 5.94 12.59 8.66
C LEU A 62 4.96 12.21 7.54
N PHE A 63 4.88 13.00 6.48
CA PHE A 63 4.00 12.69 5.34
C PHE A 63 4.40 11.40 4.61
N SER A 64 5.66 10.96 4.74
CA SER A 64 6.17 9.71 4.15
C SER A 64 5.87 8.49 5.01
N LEU A 65 5.42 8.67 6.25
CA LEU A 65 5.05 7.58 7.16
C LEU A 65 3.64 7.09 6.79
N ARG A 66 3.57 6.00 6.04
CA ARG A 66 2.31 5.41 5.55
C ARG A 66 1.73 4.33 6.45
N HIS A 67 2.62 3.66 7.18
CA HIS A 67 2.29 2.65 8.17
C HIS A 67 2.69 3.22 9.54
N PRO A 68 1.78 3.31 10.51
CA PRO A 68 2.15 3.71 11.86
C PRO A 68 3.18 2.74 12.45
N ILE A 69 4.17 3.31 13.13
CA ILE A 69 5.20 2.57 13.86
C ILE A 69 5.29 3.15 15.28
N GLU A 70 5.70 2.31 16.22
CA GLU A 70 5.93 2.66 17.62
C GLU A 70 7.15 1.87 18.14
N ASP A 71 7.66 2.27 19.30
CA ASP A 71 8.73 1.54 19.97
C ASP A 71 8.37 0.07 20.19
N GLY A 72 9.38 -0.80 20.02
CA GLY A 72 9.26 -2.25 20.11
C GLY A 72 8.72 -2.94 18.85
N MET A 73 8.36 -2.20 17.80
CA MET A 73 7.96 -2.79 16.52
C MET A 73 9.19 -3.12 15.67
N THR A 74 9.19 -4.30 15.06
CA THR A 74 10.16 -4.64 14.02
C THR A 74 9.71 -4.07 12.68
N VAL A 75 10.61 -3.35 12.00
CA VAL A 75 10.33 -2.72 10.72
C VAL A 75 11.43 -3.01 9.70
N ALA A 76 11.06 -3.05 8.43
CA ALA A 76 11.99 -2.95 7.31
C ALA A 76 11.96 -1.52 6.76
N ILE A 77 13.13 -0.91 6.58
CA ILE A 77 13.29 0.44 6.05
C ILE A 77 14.07 0.43 4.74
N HIS A 78 13.64 1.25 3.79
CA HIS A 78 14.49 1.68 2.68
C HIS A 78 15.08 3.02 3.02
N ALA A 79 16.40 3.14 3.03
CA ALA A 79 17.05 4.36 3.48
C ALA A 79 18.36 4.65 2.75
N LYS A 80 18.82 5.89 2.91
CA LYS A 80 20.14 6.34 2.49
C LYS A 80 20.98 6.78 3.68
N PRO A 81 22.21 6.28 3.84
CA PRO A 81 23.16 6.82 4.81
C PRO A 81 23.45 8.29 4.52
N LYS A 82 23.56 9.09 5.58
CA LYS A 82 23.88 10.50 5.46
C LYS A 82 24.66 10.98 6.66
N LEU A 83 25.77 11.66 6.40
CA LEU A 83 26.45 12.48 7.38
C LEU A 83 25.87 13.90 7.32
N THR A 84 25.20 14.31 8.40
CA THR A 84 24.60 15.64 8.51
C THR A 84 25.66 16.73 8.52
N LYS A 85 25.25 18.00 8.29
CA LYS A 85 26.14 19.17 8.39
C LYS A 85 26.81 19.33 9.76
N TRP A 86 26.28 18.69 10.80
CA TRP A 86 26.83 18.68 12.15
C TRP A 86 27.70 17.46 12.44
N GLY A 87 28.09 16.68 11.42
CA GLY A 87 28.93 15.49 11.57
C GLY A 87 28.22 14.30 12.22
N LYS A 88 26.89 14.33 12.39
CA LYS A 88 26.12 13.19 12.89
C LYS A 88 25.70 12.28 11.75
N PHE A 89 25.93 10.98 11.91
CA PHE A 89 25.46 9.95 11.00
C PHE A 89 23.98 9.63 11.25
N SER A 90 23.21 9.47 10.18
CA SER A 90 21.83 9.00 10.25
C SER A 90 21.40 8.36 8.94
N LEU A 91 20.35 7.56 9.00
CA LEU A 91 19.65 7.05 7.83
C LEU A 91 18.49 7.97 7.47
N THR A 92 18.50 8.50 6.24
CA THR A 92 17.34 9.18 5.67
C THR A 92 16.39 8.12 5.12
N VAL A 93 15.33 7.84 5.87
CA VAL A 93 14.36 6.79 5.55
C VAL A 93 13.38 7.30 4.50
N GLN A 94 13.27 6.53 3.42
CA GLN A 94 12.40 6.78 2.28
C GLN A 94 11.09 6.01 2.40
N ARG A 95 11.15 4.77 2.90
CA ARG A 95 9.99 3.91 3.17
C ARG A 95 10.22 3.13 4.45
N VAL A 96 9.15 2.88 5.18
CA VAL A 96 9.12 2.01 6.35
C VAL A 96 7.89 1.13 6.28
N ARG A 97 8.07 -0.16 6.56
CA ARG A 97 6.97 -1.11 6.71
C ARG A 97 7.17 -1.97 7.96
N PRO A 98 6.13 -2.24 8.74
CA PRO A 98 6.18 -3.26 9.77
C PRO A 98 6.51 -4.62 9.17
N VAL A 99 7.28 -5.43 9.89
CA VAL A 99 7.56 -6.81 9.52
C VAL A 99 7.29 -7.74 10.69
N GLY A 100 6.88 -8.96 10.36
CA GLY A 100 6.42 -9.93 11.35
C GLY A 100 5.00 -9.64 11.82
N GLU A 101 4.27 -10.72 12.11
CA GLU A 101 2.83 -10.70 12.39
C GLU A 101 2.45 -9.72 13.51
N GLY A 102 3.22 -9.68 14.60
CA GLY A 102 2.97 -8.77 15.72
C GLY A 102 3.04 -7.29 15.33
N SER A 103 4.09 -6.89 14.60
CA SER A 103 4.26 -5.50 14.15
C SER A 103 3.24 -5.12 13.09
N ILE A 104 2.96 -6.02 12.15
CA ILE A 104 1.94 -5.83 11.10
C ILE A 104 0.56 -5.60 11.74
N LYS A 105 0.17 -6.48 12.67
CA LYS A 105 -1.11 -6.38 13.39
C LYS A 105 -1.20 -5.09 14.21
N LYS A 106 -0.14 -4.73 14.94
CA LYS A 106 -0.12 -3.50 15.74
C LYS A 106 -0.28 -2.25 14.85
N SER A 107 0.45 -2.20 13.74
CA SER A 107 0.34 -1.11 12.76
C SER A 107 -1.07 -0.99 12.17
N TYR A 108 -1.67 -2.13 11.82
CA TYR A 108 -3.04 -2.21 11.33
C TYR A 108 -4.03 -1.64 12.34
N GLU A 109 -3.97 -2.05 13.62
CA GLU A 109 -4.91 -1.57 14.66
C GLU A 109 -4.77 -0.05 14.91
N ILE A 110 -3.54 0.46 14.94
CA ILE A 110 -3.29 1.91 15.09
C ILE A 110 -3.93 2.67 13.92
N LEU A 111 -3.67 2.22 12.70
CA LEU A 111 -4.17 2.89 11.51
C LEU A 111 -5.69 2.78 11.39
N LYS A 112 -6.26 1.60 11.67
CA LYS A 112 -7.70 1.35 11.74
C LYS A 112 -8.38 2.30 12.71
N SER A 113 -7.85 2.43 13.93
CA SER A 113 -8.40 3.34 14.93
C SER A 113 -8.38 4.79 14.46
N LYS A 114 -7.26 5.23 13.88
CA LYS A 114 -7.11 6.58 13.31
C LYS A 114 -8.15 6.84 12.21
N LEU A 115 -8.21 5.99 11.19
CA LEU A 115 -9.09 6.19 10.03
C LEU A 115 -10.57 6.02 10.38
N THR A 116 -10.90 5.17 11.36
CA THR A 116 -12.26 5.05 11.90
C THR A 116 -12.69 6.35 12.58
N LYS A 117 -11.84 6.96 13.42
CA LYS A 117 -12.13 8.25 14.09
C LYS A 117 -12.34 9.39 13.10
N GLU A 118 -11.65 9.35 11.97
CA GLU A 118 -11.85 10.29 10.86
C GLU A 118 -13.13 10.00 10.04
N GLY A 119 -13.87 8.92 10.36
CA GLY A 119 -15.08 8.52 9.65
C GLY A 119 -14.81 8.01 8.24
N LEU A 120 -13.61 7.47 7.96
CA LEU A 120 -13.25 7.00 6.62
C LEU A 120 -14.01 5.72 6.23
N PHE A 121 -14.44 4.93 7.21
CA PHE A 121 -15.16 3.66 7.03
C PHE A 121 -16.66 3.74 7.29
N ALA A 122 -17.20 4.97 7.36
CA ALA A 122 -18.61 5.26 7.58
C ALA A 122 -19.50 4.57 6.52
N THR A 123 -20.48 3.76 6.97
CA THR A 123 -21.39 3.03 6.07
C THR A 123 -22.18 3.97 5.18
N GLU A 124 -22.54 5.16 5.68
CA GLU A 124 -23.27 6.19 4.94
C GLU A 124 -22.47 6.81 3.77
N LYS A 125 -21.14 6.60 3.73
CA LYS A 125 -20.30 7.03 2.59
C LYS A 125 -20.19 5.98 1.49
N LYS A 126 -20.57 4.73 1.79
CA LYS A 126 -20.49 3.62 0.84
C LYS A 126 -21.65 3.69 -0.14
N ARG A 127 -21.33 3.56 -1.44
CA ARG A 127 -22.30 3.60 -2.54
C ARG A 127 -22.78 2.19 -2.86
N GLN A 128 -24.00 2.10 -3.36
CA GLN A 128 -24.47 0.87 -3.97
C GLN A 128 -23.72 0.63 -5.29
N LEU A 129 -23.43 -0.64 -5.58
CA LEU A 129 -22.83 -1.02 -6.85
C LEU A 129 -23.88 -0.94 -7.96
N PRO A 130 -23.47 -0.58 -9.20
CA PRO A 130 -24.36 -0.68 -10.34
C PRO A 130 -24.79 -2.13 -10.55
N GLU A 131 -26.08 -2.34 -10.83
CA GLU A 131 -26.56 -3.64 -11.28
C GLU A 131 -26.09 -3.88 -12.71
N MET A 132 -25.39 -5.00 -12.96
CA MET A 132 -24.95 -5.41 -14.30
C MET A 132 -24.12 -4.35 -15.05
N PRO A 133 -22.97 -3.90 -14.51
CA PRO A 133 -22.15 -2.88 -15.16
C PRO A 133 -21.65 -3.35 -16.53
N LYS A 134 -21.72 -2.49 -17.53
CA LYS A 134 -21.21 -2.76 -18.89
C LYS A 134 -19.73 -2.45 -19.02
N ASN A 135 -19.20 -1.53 -18.22
CA ASN A 135 -17.78 -1.16 -18.23
C ASN A 135 -17.16 -1.29 -16.82
N ILE A 136 -16.20 -2.20 -16.68
CA ILE A 136 -15.52 -2.52 -15.43
C ILE A 136 -14.05 -2.14 -15.57
N GLY A 137 -13.55 -1.29 -14.65
CA GLY A 137 -12.12 -1.09 -14.47
C GLY A 137 -11.55 -2.14 -13.50
N VAL A 138 -10.57 -2.93 -13.90
CA VAL A 138 -9.93 -3.94 -13.05
C VAL A 138 -8.50 -3.53 -12.73
N ILE A 139 -8.17 -3.46 -11.44
CA ILE A 139 -6.81 -3.21 -10.95
C ILE A 139 -6.27 -4.51 -10.37
N SER A 140 -5.34 -5.14 -11.08
CA SER A 140 -4.72 -6.39 -10.64
C SER A 140 -3.41 -6.67 -11.38
N SER A 141 -2.78 -7.79 -11.07
CA SER A 141 -1.71 -8.40 -11.86
C SER A 141 -2.31 -9.47 -12.77
N VAL A 142 -2.23 -9.32 -14.09
CA VAL A 142 -2.78 -10.28 -15.07
C VAL A 142 -2.11 -11.65 -15.00
N GLN A 143 -0.94 -11.76 -14.37
CA GLN A 143 -0.28 -13.05 -14.12
C GLN A 143 -0.78 -13.73 -12.84
N ALA A 144 -1.57 -13.06 -12.00
CA ALA A 144 -2.07 -13.63 -10.76
C ALA A 144 -3.27 -14.55 -11.03
N ALA A 145 -3.32 -15.69 -10.35
CA ALA A 145 -4.43 -16.64 -10.43
C ALA A 145 -5.79 -15.97 -10.15
N GLY A 146 -5.84 -15.07 -9.15
CA GLY A 146 -7.07 -14.35 -8.81
C GLY A 146 -7.64 -13.50 -9.95
N TYR A 147 -6.80 -12.95 -10.83
CA TYR A 147 -7.28 -12.23 -12.02
C TYR A 147 -7.89 -13.20 -13.03
N ALA A 148 -7.23 -14.33 -13.29
CA ALA A 148 -7.73 -15.34 -14.22
C ALA A 148 -9.07 -15.91 -13.76
N ASP A 149 -9.23 -16.18 -12.46
CA ASP A 149 -10.47 -16.66 -11.88
C ASP A 149 -11.62 -15.65 -12.02
N PHE A 150 -11.34 -14.36 -11.76
CA PHE A 150 -12.31 -13.28 -11.93
C PHE A 150 -12.80 -13.17 -13.37
N ILE A 151 -11.88 -13.12 -14.34
CA ILE A 151 -12.23 -13.01 -15.77
C ILE A 151 -13.03 -14.22 -16.25
N LYS A 152 -12.66 -15.41 -15.79
CA LYS A 152 -13.38 -16.65 -16.13
C LYS A 152 -14.83 -16.58 -15.69
N ILE A 153 -15.10 -16.19 -14.43
CA ILE A 153 -16.46 -16.13 -13.90
C ILE A 153 -17.29 -15.06 -14.60
N ILE A 154 -16.71 -13.88 -14.87
CA ILE A 154 -17.37 -12.82 -15.64
C ILE A 154 -17.78 -13.35 -17.02
N GLY A 155 -16.86 -14.00 -17.75
CA GLY A 155 -17.12 -14.53 -19.09
C GLY A 155 -18.12 -15.68 -19.13
N ASP A 156 -18.06 -16.60 -18.16
CA ASP A 156 -18.98 -17.74 -18.05
C ASP A 156 -20.42 -17.27 -17.79
N ARG A 157 -20.59 -16.26 -16.92
CA ARG A 157 -21.91 -15.75 -16.55
C ARG A 157 -22.49 -14.80 -17.60
N TRP A 158 -21.75 -13.82 -18.10
CA TRP A 158 -22.30 -12.83 -19.04
C TRP A 158 -21.30 -12.43 -20.14
N GLY A 159 -21.73 -12.52 -21.39
CA GLY A 159 -20.96 -12.02 -22.53
C GLY A 159 -21.25 -10.55 -22.81
N GLY A 160 -20.23 -9.79 -23.24
CA GLY A 160 -20.39 -8.41 -23.74
C GLY A 160 -20.07 -7.29 -22.74
N MET A 161 -19.54 -7.62 -21.56
CA MET A 161 -18.99 -6.63 -20.63
C MET A 161 -17.61 -6.19 -21.10
N LEU A 162 -17.35 -4.88 -21.07
CA LEU A 162 -16.04 -4.31 -21.30
C LEU A 162 -15.25 -4.34 -19.99
N VAL A 163 -14.06 -4.93 -20.04
CA VAL A 163 -13.13 -5.00 -18.92
C VAL A 163 -11.86 -4.26 -19.30
N ASP A 164 -11.65 -3.09 -18.70
CA ASP A 164 -10.42 -2.30 -18.85
C ASP A 164 -9.48 -2.64 -17.69
N VAL A 165 -8.27 -3.11 -17.99
CA VAL A 165 -7.35 -3.64 -16.98
C VAL A 165 -6.16 -2.72 -16.78
N ALA A 166 -6.06 -2.17 -15.58
CA ALA A 166 -4.86 -1.49 -15.10
C ALA A 166 -3.91 -2.51 -14.47
N GLN A 167 -2.92 -2.96 -15.25
CA GLN A 167 -1.88 -3.88 -14.83
C GLN A 167 -0.96 -3.24 -13.77
N VAL A 168 -0.99 -3.78 -12.54
CA VAL A 168 -0.17 -3.31 -11.42
C VAL A 168 0.44 -4.47 -10.63
N ARG A 169 1.48 -4.18 -9.84
CA ARG A 169 1.88 -5.08 -8.75
C ARG A 169 0.85 -5.02 -7.62
N VAL A 170 0.54 -6.17 -7.06
CA VAL A 170 -0.43 -6.35 -5.96
C VAL A 170 0.24 -6.78 -4.65
N GLN A 171 1.57 -6.74 -4.59
CA GLN A 171 2.39 -6.98 -3.41
C GLN A 171 3.74 -6.27 -3.53
N GLY A 172 4.44 -6.10 -2.41
CA GLY A 172 5.75 -5.44 -2.33
C GLY A 172 5.68 -3.92 -2.31
N ASP A 173 6.84 -3.27 -2.14
CA ASP A 173 6.94 -1.86 -1.70
C ASP A 173 6.40 -0.82 -2.69
N VAL A 174 6.18 -1.19 -3.94
CA VAL A 174 5.68 -0.29 -5.00
C VAL A 174 4.22 -0.51 -5.34
N ALA A 175 3.60 -1.57 -4.81
CA ALA A 175 2.24 -1.95 -5.20
C ALA A 175 1.21 -0.90 -4.77
N SER A 176 1.30 -0.34 -3.56
CA SER A 176 0.34 0.69 -3.11
C SER A 176 0.35 1.93 -4.02
N GLU A 177 1.53 2.41 -4.41
CA GLU A 177 1.65 3.54 -5.35
C GLU A 177 1.10 3.24 -6.74
N GLN A 178 1.32 2.02 -7.25
CA GLN A 178 0.80 1.62 -8.55
C GLN A 178 -0.72 1.51 -8.53
N ILE A 179 -1.30 0.94 -7.47
CA ILE A 179 -2.75 0.85 -7.29
C ILE A 179 -3.38 2.25 -7.17
N ILE A 180 -2.78 3.15 -6.38
CA ILE A 180 -3.22 4.57 -6.30
C ILE A 180 -3.18 5.23 -7.69
N GLY A 181 -2.09 5.02 -8.43
CA GLY A 181 -1.96 5.51 -9.81
C GLY A 181 -3.06 4.99 -10.73
N ALA A 182 -3.40 3.70 -10.64
CA ALA A 182 -4.47 3.08 -11.41
C ALA A 182 -5.87 3.60 -11.02
N ILE A 183 -6.15 3.79 -9.73
CA ILE A 183 -7.40 4.42 -9.26
C ILE A 183 -7.51 5.84 -9.84
N ASN A 184 -6.43 6.61 -9.79
CA ASN A 184 -6.40 7.96 -10.34
C ASN A 184 -6.59 7.97 -11.86
N HIS A 185 -5.96 7.02 -12.57
CA HIS A 185 -6.10 6.86 -14.01
C HIS A 185 -7.59 6.71 -14.40
N PHE A 186 -8.30 5.75 -13.80
CA PHE A 186 -9.73 5.57 -14.07
C PHE A 186 -10.57 6.79 -13.69
N ASN A 187 -10.30 7.42 -12.55
CA ASN A 187 -11.03 8.61 -12.10
C ASN A 187 -10.83 9.87 -12.99
N GLN A 188 -9.83 9.86 -13.87
CA GLN A 188 -9.49 10.94 -14.80
C GLN A 188 -9.92 10.69 -16.24
N GLN A 189 -10.44 9.49 -16.56
CA GLN A 189 -10.93 9.18 -17.90
C GLN A 189 -12.15 10.03 -18.26
N SER A 190 -12.33 10.33 -19.55
CA SER A 190 -13.50 11.06 -20.05
C SER A 190 -14.77 10.20 -20.01
N VAL A 191 -14.62 8.89 -20.20
CA VAL A 191 -15.67 7.89 -20.02
C VAL A 191 -15.24 7.03 -18.84
N LEU A 192 -15.91 7.20 -17.71
CA LEU A 192 -15.58 6.47 -16.48
C LEU A 192 -16.09 5.02 -16.59
N PRO A 193 -15.35 4.01 -16.10
CA PRO A 193 -15.97 2.74 -15.77
C PRO A 193 -17.06 2.93 -14.71
N GLU A 194 -18.05 2.05 -14.73
CA GLU A 194 -19.18 2.10 -13.79
C GLU A 194 -18.77 1.60 -12.41
N ILE A 195 -17.74 0.74 -12.36
CA ILE A 195 -17.15 0.19 -11.15
C ILE A 195 -15.65 -0.04 -11.35
N ILE A 196 -14.86 0.17 -10.30
CA ILE A 196 -13.47 -0.29 -10.21
C ILE A 196 -13.42 -1.52 -9.31
N VAL A 197 -12.70 -2.56 -9.73
CA VAL A 197 -12.49 -3.79 -8.96
C VAL A 197 -11.01 -3.95 -8.66
N ILE A 198 -10.64 -3.99 -7.38
CA ILE A 198 -9.27 -4.22 -6.94
C ILE A 198 -9.14 -5.69 -6.52
N ILE A 199 -8.32 -6.45 -7.23
CA ILE A 199 -8.27 -7.91 -7.08
C ILE A 199 -6.87 -8.38 -6.74
N ARG A 200 -6.80 -9.24 -5.73
CA ARG A 200 -5.58 -9.98 -5.36
C ARG A 200 -6.02 -11.33 -4.76
N GLY A 201 -5.37 -12.43 -5.17
CA GLY A 201 -5.60 -13.78 -4.60
C GLY A 201 -5.23 -13.94 -3.12
N GLY A 202 -4.93 -15.16 -2.67
CA GLY A 202 -4.41 -15.43 -1.31
C GLY A 202 -2.90 -15.22 -1.18
N GLY A 203 -2.38 -15.23 0.05
CA GLY A 203 -0.94 -15.21 0.37
C GLY A 203 -0.65 -14.75 1.79
N SER A 204 0.61 -14.46 2.11
CA SER A 204 1.03 -14.15 3.49
C SER A 204 0.53 -12.78 3.98
N ALA A 205 0.53 -12.57 5.30
CA ALA A 205 0.24 -11.27 5.91
C ALA A 205 1.20 -10.17 5.40
N ASP A 206 2.46 -10.52 5.17
CA ASP A 206 3.45 -9.61 4.57
C ASP A 206 3.06 -9.22 3.13
N ASP A 207 2.64 -10.19 2.30
CA ASP A 207 2.22 -9.91 0.92
C ASP A 207 1.00 -8.98 0.86
N LEU A 208 0.09 -9.14 1.83
CA LEU A 208 -1.17 -8.41 1.92
C LEU A 208 -1.08 -7.09 2.67
N SER A 209 0.01 -6.87 3.41
CA SER A 209 0.24 -5.66 4.18
C SER A 209 0.13 -4.38 3.35
N VAL A 210 0.36 -4.46 2.03
CA VAL A 210 0.17 -3.35 1.08
C VAL A 210 -1.25 -2.75 1.11
N PHE A 211 -2.27 -3.56 1.41
CA PHE A 211 -3.66 -3.12 1.50
C PHE A 211 -4.00 -2.47 2.84
N ASN A 212 -3.02 -2.37 3.74
CA ASN A 212 -3.08 -1.62 4.98
C ASN A 212 -2.25 -0.31 4.91
N ASP A 213 -2.05 0.23 3.70
CA ASP A 213 -1.41 1.52 3.44
C ASP A 213 -2.42 2.67 3.62
N GLU A 214 -2.07 3.69 4.41
CA GLU A 214 -2.96 4.84 4.68
C GLU A 214 -3.35 5.59 3.41
N ARG A 215 -2.40 5.83 2.50
CA ARG A 215 -2.65 6.62 1.28
C ARG A 215 -3.53 5.84 0.32
N LEU A 216 -3.31 4.54 0.18
CA LEU A 216 -4.14 3.69 -0.65
C LEU A 216 -5.57 3.63 -0.10
N THR A 217 -5.73 3.44 1.20
CA THR A 217 -7.04 3.43 1.87
C THR A 217 -7.81 4.73 1.62
N ARG A 218 -7.14 5.88 1.71
CA ARG A 218 -7.74 7.18 1.40
C ARG A 218 -8.07 7.36 -0.08
N ALA A 219 -7.23 6.85 -0.98
CA ALA A 219 -7.49 6.89 -2.42
C ALA A 219 -8.75 6.09 -2.78
N VAL A 220 -8.93 4.92 -2.14
CA VAL A 220 -10.15 4.11 -2.29
C VAL A 220 -11.37 4.88 -1.80
N ALA A 221 -11.33 5.39 -0.57
CA ALA A 221 -12.44 6.13 0.03
C ALA A 221 -12.81 7.43 -0.71
N SER A 222 -11.88 8.02 -1.47
CA SER A 222 -12.11 9.26 -2.23
C SER A 222 -12.34 9.06 -3.73
N SER A 223 -12.41 7.80 -4.19
CA SER A 223 -12.66 7.49 -5.59
C SER A 223 -14.02 8.00 -6.06
N ARG A 224 -14.07 8.61 -7.25
CA ARG A 224 -15.32 9.07 -7.88
C ARG A 224 -16.16 7.90 -8.39
N ILE A 225 -15.50 6.79 -8.70
CA ILE A 225 -16.11 5.54 -9.17
C ILE A 225 -16.26 4.58 -7.98
N PRO A 226 -17.41 3.87 -7.83
CA PRO A 226 -17.58 2.82 -6.85
C PRO A 226 -16.45 1.78 -6.91
N ILE A 227 -15.89 1.40 -5.76
CA ILE A 227 -14.83 0.41 -5.66
C ILE A 227 -15.37 -0.85 -4.96
N LEU A 228 -15.18 -1.98 -5.62
CA LEU A 228 -15.31 -3.32 -5.05
C LEU A 228 -13.92 -3.93 -4.86
N THR A 229 -13.65 -4.50 -3.70
CA THR A 229 -12.42 -5.26 -3.47
C THR A 229 -12.70 -6.76 -3.50
N GLY A 230 -11.74 -7.52 -4.02
CA GLY A 230 -11.69 -8.98 -3.95
C GLY A 230 -10.28 -9.39 -3.54
N ILE A 231 -9.90 -9.02 -2.32
CA ILE A 231 -8.57 -9.27 -1.76
C ILE A 231 -8.66 -10.53 -0.90
N GLY A 232 -8.00 -11.60 -1.34
CA GLY A 232 -8.03 -12.88 -0.64
C GLY A 232 -7.30 -12.83 0.70
N HIS A 233 -8.08 -12.76 1.78
CA HIS A 233 -7.66 -13.01 3.16
C HIS A 233 -8.53 -14.12 3.76
N GLU A 234 -7.91 -15.11 4.40
CA GLU A 234 -8.66 -16.19 5.06
C GLU A 234 -9.24 -15.76 6.43
N THR A 235 -8.73 -14.67 7.04
CA THR A 235 -9.06 -14.33 8.43
C THR A 235 -9.43 -12.87 8.71
N ASP A 236 -8.92 -11.86 7.98
CA ASP A 236 -9.11 -10.44 8.34
C ASP A 236 -9.39 -9.51 7.15
N LEU A 237 -10.24 -8.50 7.34
CA LEU A 237 -10.48 -7.42 6.37
C LEU A 237 -9.31 -6.42 6.38
N SER A 238 -8.76 -6.13 5.20
CA SER A 238 -7.78 -5.05 5.06
C SER A 238 -8.42 -3.67 5.23
N LEU A 239 -7.60 -2.64 5.46
CA LEU A 239 -8.11 -1.26 5.53
C LEU A 239 -8.72 -0.80 4.20
N VAL A 240 -8.16 -1.27 3.08
CA VAL A 240 -8.72 -1.05 1.75
C VAL A 240 -10.10 -1.70 1.61
N ASP A 241 -10.31 -2.92 2.12
CA ASP A 241 -11.64 -3.55 2.14
C ASP A 241 -12.63 -2.74 2.97
N MET A 242 -12.20 -2.22 4.11
CA MET A 242 -13.05 -1.38 4.96
C MET A 242 -13.45 -0.07 4.28
N ALA A 243 -12.54 0.53 3.49
CA ALA A 243 -12.76 1.77 2.75
C ALA A 243 -13.56 1.58 1.46
N ALA A 244 -13.53 0.40 0.85
CA ALA A 244 -14.26 0.10 -0.37
C ALA A 244 -15.78 0.20 -0.16
N ASP A 245 -16.51 0.45 -1.26
CA ASP A 245 -17.98 0.48 -1.24
C ASP A 245 -18.53 -0.90 -0.90
N VAL A 246 -17.93 -1.95 -1.48
CA VAL A 246 -18.20 -3.36 -1.14
C VAL A 246 -16.88 -4.12 -1.06
N ALA A 247 -16.79 -5.05 -0.11
CA ALA A 247 -15.67 -5.98 0.02
C ALA A 247 -16.15 -7.41 -0.18
N ALA A 248 -15.59 -8.09 -1.19
CA ALA A 248 -15.80 -9.50 -1.44
C ALA A 248 -14.74 -10.33 -0.70
N SER A 249 -15.09 -11.56 -0.34
CA SER A 249 -14.19 -12.47 0.38
C SER A 249 -13.03 -12.97 -0.49
N THR A 250 -13.22 -13.03 -1.80
CA THR A 250 -12.28 -13.57 -2.77
C THR A 250 -12.43 -12.88 -4.13
N PRO A 251 -11.41 -12.97 -5.02
CA PRO A 251 -11.56 -12.58 -6.42
C PRO A 251 -12.79 -13.19 -7.10
N SER A 252 -13.07 -14.47 -6.86
CA SER A 252 -14.22 -15.15 -7.43
C SER A 252 -15.54 -14.57 -6.93
N ASN A 253 -15.66 -14.35 -5.61
CA ASN A 253 -16.84 -13.74 -5.04
C ASN A 253 -17.05 -12.29 -5.54
N ALA A 254 -15.97 -11.55 -5.80
CA ALA A 254 -16.07 -10.23 -6.42
C ALA A 254 -16.72 -10.31 -7.82
N ALA A 255 -16.35 -11.30 -8.63
CA ALA A 255 -17.02 -11.54 -9.91
C ALA A 255 -18.51 -11.84 -9.70
N GLU A 256 -18.86 -12.75 -8.80
CA GLU A 256 -20.25 -13.14 -8.53
C GLU A 256 -21.14 -11.98 -8.06
N ILE A 257 -20.59 -11.03 -7.29
CA ILE A 257 -21.31 -9.82 -6.86
C ILE A 257 -21.63 -8.90 -8.04
N ILE A 258 -20.69 -8.76 -8.99
CA ILE A 258 -20.86 -7.91 -10.17
C ILE A 258 -21.85 -8.54 -11.16
N VAL A 259 -21.74 -9.86 -11.34
CA VAL A 259 -22.55 -10.64 -12.27
C VAL A 259 -23.40 -11.67 -11.52
N PRO A 260 -24.62 -11.32 -11.10
CA PRO A 260 -25.57 -12.29 -10.56
C PRO A 260 -25.80 -13.46 -11.54
N ASP A 261 -26.19 -14.62 -11.01
CA ASP A 261 -26.42 -15.82 -11.80
C ASP A 261 -27.53 -15.60 -12.84
N LYS A 262 -27.34 -16.14 -14.05
CA LYS A 262 -28.34 -16.09 -15.12
C LYS A 262 -29.68 -16.69 -14.68
N ASN A 263 -29.65 -17.75 -13.87
CA ASN A 263 -30.87 -18.42 -13.41
C ASN A 263 -31.67 -17.54 -12.42
N ASP A 264 -31.00 -16.84 -11.50
CA ASP A 264 -31.66 -15.91 -10.56
C ASP A 264 -32.33 -14.71 -11.24
N THR A 265 -31.89 -14.39 -12.47
CA THR A 265 -32.43 -13.26 -13.24
C THR A 265 -33.68 -13.65 -14.04
N ILE A 266 -33.79 -14.91 -14.48
CA ILE A 266 -34.96 -15.41 -15.23
C ILE A 266 -36.21 -15.43 -14.33
N ASP A 267 -36.06 -15.81 -13.07
CA ASP A 267 -37.18 -15.84 -12.12
C ASP A 267 -37.69 -14.42 -11.80
N LYS A 268 -36.82 -13.41 -11.77
CA LYS A 268 -37.22 -11.99 -11.55
C LYS A 268 -37.91 -11.32 -12.74
N VAL A 269 -37.77 -11.87 -13.95
CA VAL A 269 -38.44 -11.36 -15.16
C VAL A 269 -39.76 -12.11 -15.42
N ALA A 270 -39.94 -13.26 -14.77
CA ALA A 270 -41.16 -14.07 -14.85
C ALA A 270 -42.26 -13.63 -13.86
N ASP A 271 -41.92 -12.81 -12.86
CA ASP A 271 -42.84 -12.10 -11.95
C ASP A 271 -43.12 -10.65 -12.42
#